data_AF-A0A0G1LBX4-F1
#
_entry.id   AF-A0A0G1LBX4-F1
#
_cell.length_a   1.000
_cell.length_b   1.000
_cell.length_c   1.000
_cell.angle_alpha   90.00
_cell.angle_beta   90.00
_cell.angle_gamma   90.00
#
_symmetry.space_group_name_H-M   'P 1'
#
loop_
_entity.id
_entity.type
_entity.pdbx_description
1 polymer ?
#
loop_
_entity_poly.entity_id
_entity_poly.type
_entity_poly.pdbx_seq_one_letter_code
_entity_poly.pdbx_strand_id
1 'polypeptide(L)'
;MTLDAKFLSEAKNRLLEEQKRIQEELERFAKPTDAPGEYETTFNNLGTDEDENASEVEEYADNLALENNLEGQLRDIKEALEKINAGTYGYCNNCQEEIGIDRLLAYPAAKTCLNCK
;
A
#
# COMPACT_ATOMS: atom_id res chain seq x y z
N MET A 1 19.66 13.56 9.24
CA MET A 1 18.47 14.43 9.08
C MET A 1 17.71 14.56 10.37
N THR A 2 17.37 15.76 10.80
CA THR A 2 16.30 15.98 11.79
C THR A 2 15.08 16.48 11.05
N LEU A 3 14.13 15.57 10.78
CA LEU A 3 12.84 15.96 10.23
C LEU A 3 12.06 16.73 11.30
N ASP A 4 11.39 17.80 10.88
CA ASP A 4 10.58 18.62 11.75
C ASP A 4 9.38 17.81 12.30
N ALA A 5 9.02 18.06 13.57
CA ALA A 5 7.93 17.36 14.23
C ALA A 5 6.57 17.61 13.54
N LYS A 6 6.37 18.78 12.96
CA LYS A 6 5.19 19.12 12.16
C LYS A 6 5.14 18.28 10.89
N PHE A 7 6.25 18.19 10.15
CA PHE A 7 6.38 17.35 8.96
C PHE A 7 6.11 15.87 9.26
N LEU A 8 6.67 15.33 10.35
CA LEU A 8 6.42 13.93 10.75
C LEU A 8 4.93 13.69 11.06
N SER A 9 4.27 14.64 11.71
CA SER A 9 2.83 14.57 11.99
C SER A 9 2.00 14.62 10.71
N GLU A 10 2.34 15.53 9.78
CA GLU A 10 1.67 15.64 8.48
C GLU A 10 1.84 14.37 7.63
N ALA A 11 3.07 13.85 7.55
CA ALA A 11 3.38 12.61 6.84
C ALA A 11 2.62 11.42 7.45
N LYS A 12 2.60 11.31 8.79
CA LYS A 12 1.87 10.26 9.50
C LYS A 12 0.37 10.33 9.21
N ASN A 13 -0.24 11.51 9.25
CA ASN A 13 -1.66 11.66 8.97
C ASN A 13 -2.00 11.27 7.53
N ARG A 14 -1.20 11.68 6.55
CA ARG A 14 -1.37 11.26 5.15
C ARG A 14 -1.27 9.74 4.99
N LEU A 15 -0.27 9.12 5.62
CA LEU A 15 -0.10 7.67 5.58
C LEU A 15 -1.30 6.92 6.19
N LEU A 16 -1.88 7.42 7.28
CA LEU A 16 -3.06 6.82 7.91
C LEU A 16 -4.32 6.99 7.05
N GLU A 17 -4.49 8.14 6.40
CA GLU A 17 -5.60 8.38 5.48
C GLU A 17 -5.51 7.45 4.26
N GLU A 18 -4.33 7.34 3.66
CA GLU A 18 -4.07 6.43 2.54
C GLU A 18 -4.24 4.97 2.93
N GLN A 19 -3.76 4.56 4.12
CA GLN A 19 -3.99 3.22 4.67
C GLN A 19 -5.47 2.89 4.73
N LYS A 20 -6.28 3.78 5.31
CA LYS A 20 -7.73 3.58 5.43
C LYS A 20 -8.39 3.50 4.06
N ARG A 21 -8.02 4.38 3.13
CA ARG A 21 -8.57 4.36 1.76
C ARG A 21 -8.30 3.02 1.06
N ILE A 22 -7.07 2.53 1.13
CA ILE A 22 -6.67 1.27 0.50
C ILE A 22 -7.41 0.08 1.13
N GLN A 23 -7.56 0.07 2.45
CA GLN A 23 -8.34 -0.97 3.14
C GLN A 23 -9.81 -0.96 2.71
N GLU A 24 -10.44 0.22 2.64
CA GLU A 24 -11.82 0.36 2.16
C GLU A 24 -11.99 -0.02 0.69
N GLU A 25 -10.94 0.11 -0.13
CA GLU A 25 -10.94 -0.30 -1.53
C GLU A 25 -10.81 -1.82 -1.67
N LEU A 26 -9.88 -2.43 -0.95
CA LEU A 26 -9.71 -3.89 -0.88
C LEU A 26 -10.99 -4.59 -0.39
N GLU A 27 -11.64 -4.05 0.65
CA GLU A 27 -12.88 -4.61 1.20
C GLU A 27 -14.07 -4.66 0.21
N ARG A 28 -13.98 -3.98 -0.95
CA ARG A 28 -15.04 -4.02 -1.97
C ARG A 28 -15.07 -5.32 -2.77
N PHE A 29 -13.92 -5.99 -2.91
CA PHE A 29 -13.77 -7.14 -3.79
C PHE A 29 -12.93 -8.28 -3.18
N ALA A 30 -12.22 -8.01 -2.10
CA ALA A 30 -11.39 -8.97 -1.37
C ALA A 30 -11.75 -8.98 0.12
N LYS A 31 -11.44 -10.08 0.80
CA LYS A 31 -11.67 -10.23 2.25
C LYS A 31 -10.34 -10.30 2.99
N PRO A 32 -10.20 -9.71 4.17
CA PRO A 32 -8.99 -9.88 4.97
C PRO A 32 -8.82 -11.35 5.35
N THR A 33 -7.58 -11.84 5.27
CA THR A 33 -7.21 -13.18 5.72
C THR A 33 -6.82 -13.17 7.21
N ASP A 34 -6.40 -14.32 7.74
CA ASP A 34 -5.83 -14.41 9.08
C ASP A 34 -4.49 -13.64 9.21
N ALA A 35 -3.81 -13.37 8.09
CA ALA A 35 -2.56 -12.64 8.06
C ALA A 35 -2.77 -11.11 7.98
N PRO A 36 -2.17 -10.30 8.87
CA PRO A 36 -2.44 -8.86 8.95
C PRO A 36 -2.08 -8.06 7.68
N GLY A 37 -3.11 -7.62 6.95
CA GLY A 37 -2.97 -6.85 5.71
C GLY A 37 -2.71 -7.69 4.48
N GLU A 38 -3.00 -8.99 4.57
CA GLU A 38 -3.23 -9.84 3.42
C GLU A 38 -4.73 -9.98 3.21
N TYR A 39 -5.15 -10.01 1.96
CA TYR A 39 -6.52 -10.06 1.48
C TYR A 39 -6.64 -11.19 0.45
N GLU A 40 -7.86 -11.70 0.28
CA GLU A 40 -8.17 -12.73 -0.70
C GLU A 40 -9.32 -12.27 -1.58
N THR A 41 -9.05 -12.13 -2.88
CA THR A 41 -10.03 -11.76 -3.90
C THR A 41 -11.18 -12.75 -3.91
N THR A 42 -12.39 -12.22 -3.90
CA THR A 42 -13.60 -13.05 -3.96
C THR A 42 -13.85 -13.51 -5.39
N PHE A 43 -14.06 -14.80 -5.59
CA PHE A 43 -14.53 -15.35 -6.86
C PHE A 43 -16.05 -15.38 -6.88
N ASN A 44 -16.66 -14.63 -7.80
CA ASN A 44 -18.11 -14.65 -8.02
C ASN A 44 -18.50 -15.91 -8.81
N ASN A 45 -19.57 -16.58 -8.41
CA ASN A 45 -20.17 -17.67 -9.18
C ASN A 45 -21.56 -17.17 -9.64
N LEU A 46 -21.58 -16.62 -10.84
CA LEU A 46 -22.75 -16.05 -11.51
C LEU A 46 -23.55 -17.12 -12.26
N GLY A 47 -22.95 -18.25 -12.65
CA GLY A 47 -23.69 -19.34 -13.26
C GLY A 47 -22.86 -20.48 -13.85
N THR A 48 -23.40 -21.10 -14.90
CA THR A 48 -22.72 -22.19 -15.64
C THR A 48 -22.65 -21.92 -17.14
N ASP A 49 -23.21 -20.80 -17.59
CA ASP A 49 -23.15 -20.39 -19.00
C ASP A 49 -21.72 -20.01 -19.39
N GLU A 50 -21.30 -20.31 -20.62
CA GLU A 50 -19.93 -20.06 -21.07
C GLU A 50 -19.57 -18.56 -21.06
N ASP A 51 -20.51 -17.68 -21.42
CA ASP A 51 -20.28 -16.23 -21.43
C ASP A 51 -20.22 -15.66 -20.00
N GLU A 52 -21.03 -16.21 -19.08
CA GLU A 52 -20.99 -15.87 -17.64
C GLU A 52 -19.65 -16.31 -17.02
N ASN A 53 -19.23 -17.55 -17.27
CA ASN A 53 -17.96 -18.09 -16.77
C ASN A 53 -16.75 -17.30 -17.29
N ALA A 54 -16.76 -16.90 -18.57
CA ALA A 54 -15.68 -16.09 -19.15
C ALA A 54 -15.57 -14.73 -18.45
N SER A 55 -16.70 -14.09 -18.16
CA SER A 55 -16.77 -12.81 -17.46
C SER A 55 -16.28 -12.93 -16.01
N GLU A 56 -16.65 -14.00 -15.30
CA GLU A 56 -16.17 -14.28 -13.92
C GLU A 56 -14.65 -14.41 -13.84
N VAL A 57 -14.05 -15.13 -14.78
CA VAL A 57 -12.61 -15.35 -14.82
C VAL A 57 -11.86 -14.06 -15.13
N GLU A 58 -12.38 -13.24 -16.03
CA GLU A 58 -11.81 -11.92 -16.34
C GLU A 58 -11.88 -10.98 -15.13
N GLU A 59 -13.06 -10.85 -14.49
CA GLU A 59 -13.24 -10.02 -13.29
C GLU A 59 -12.31 -10.48 -12.15
N TYR A 60 -12.20 -11.79 -11.93
CA TYR A 60 -11.32 -12.33 -10.92
C TYR A 60 -9.84 -12.03 -11.19
N ALA A 61 -9.40 -12.15 -12.45
CA ALA A 61 -8.02 -11.86 -12.82
C ALA A 61 -7.67 -10.37 -12.62
N ASP A 62 -8.58 -9.47 -12.98
CA ASP A 62 -8.43 -8.03 -12.78
C ASP A 62 -8.38 -7.67 -11.29
N ASN A 63 -9.31 -8.21 -10.50
CA ASN A 63 -9.36 -8.00 -9.06
C ASN A 63 -8.12 -8.55 -8.36
N LEU A 64 -7.61 -9.71 -8.77
CA LEU A 64 -6.38 -10.29 -8.22
C LEU A 64 -5.16 -9.39 -8.51
N ALA A 65 -5.07 -8.82 -9.71
CA ALA A 65 -3.99 -7.88 -10.03
C ALA A 65 -4.09 -6.59 -9.19
N LEU A 66 -5.30 -6.09 -8.97
CA LEU A 66 -5.57 -4.92 -8.14
C LEU A 66 -5.25 -5.19 -6.66
N GLU A 67 -5.66 -6.33 -6.12
CA GLU A 67 -5.35 -6.81 -4.77
C GLU A 67 -3.84 -6.74 -4.51
N ASN A 68 -3.05 -7.42 -5.35
CA ASN A 68 -1.59 -7.48 -5.22
C ASN A 68 -0.94 -6.08 -5.20
N ASN A 69 -1.46 -5.15 -6.01
CA ASN A 69 -0.97 -3.78 -6.04
C ASN A 69 -1.28 -3.03 -4.73
N LEU A 70 -2.54 -3.11 -4.29
CA LEU A 70 -3.03 -2.44 -3.08
C LEU A 70 -2.36 -2.99 -1.81
N GLU A 71 -2.15 -4.30 -1.72
CA GLU A 71 -1.37 -4.92 -0.63
C GLU A 71 0.08 -4.44 -0.61
N GLY A 72 0.72 -4.34 -1.77
CA GLY A 72 2.07 -3.80 -1.90
C GLY A 72 2.16 -2.36 -1.37
N GLN A 73 1.19 -1.52 -1.73
CA GLN A 73 1.10 -0.15 -1.22
C GLN A 73 0.83 -0.11 0.29
N LEU A 74 -0.07 -0.95 0.79
CA LEU A 74 -0.40 -1.06 2.22
C LEU A 74 0.83 -1.47 3.04
N ARG A 75 1.64 -2.39 2.51
CA ARG A 75 2.90 -2.82 3.12
C ARG A 75 3.91 -1.67 3.21
N ASP A 76 4.09 -0.93 2.12
CA ASP A 76 5.00 0.23 2.08
C ASP A 76 4.53 1.33 3.06
N ILE A 77 3.21 1.56 3.20
CA ILE A 77 2.65 2.50 4.16
C ILE A 77 2.89 2.06 5.61
N LYS A 78 2.65 0.78 5.92
CA LYS A 78 2.90 0.21 7.26
C LYS A 78 4.37 0.36 7.64
N GLU A 79 5.28 0.02 6.73
CA GLU A 79 6.71 0.17 6.96
C GLU A 79 7.11 1.64 7.22
N ALA A 80 6.53 2.58 6.45
CA ALA A 80 6.77 4.01 6.67
C ALA A 80 6.28 4.49 8.05
N LEU A 81 5.09 4.05 8.48
CA LEU A 81 4.55 4.35 9.81
C LEU A 81 5.43 3.77 10.93
N GLU A 82 5.93 2.54 10.77
CA GLU A 82 6.88 1.92 11.70
C GLU A 82 8.17 2.73 11.82
N LYS A 83 8.74 3.19 10.70
CA LYS A 83 9.92 4.05 10.71
C LYS A 83 9.68 5.41 11.37
N ILE A 84 8.49 5.98 11.21
CA ILE A 84 8.13 7.22 11.92
C ILE A 84 8.16 6.96 13.43
N ASN A 85 7.57 5.85 13.89
CA ASN A 85 7.55 5.49 15.30
C ASN A 85 8.96 5.13 15.83
N ALA A 86 9.82 4.53 14.99
CA ALA A 86 11.20 4.19 15.33
C ALA A 86 12.19 5.35 15.20
N GLY A 87 11.77 6.51 14.65
CA GLY A 87 12.64 7.66 14.41
C GLY A 87 13.61 7.49 13.23
N THR A 88 13.41 6.49 12.38
CA THR A 88 14.25 6.19 11.20
C THR A 88 13.58 6.57 9.87
N TYR A 89 12.49 7.34 9.93
CA TYR A 89 11.81 7.83 8.74
C TYR A 89 12.67 8.81 7.95
N GLY A 90 12.58 8.73 6.62
CA GLY A 90 13.35 9.56 5.71
C GLY A 90 14.75 9.04 5.38
N TYR A 91 15.09 7.80 5.75
CA TYR A 91 16.33 7.13 5.31
C TYR A 91 16.03 6.00 4.33
N CYS A 92 16.89 5.85 3.33
CA CYS A 92 16.78 4.84 2.29
C CYS A 92 17.10 3.45 2.83
N ASN A 93 16.28 2.45 2.48
CA ASN A 93 16.52 1.05 2.88
C ASN A 93 17.79 0.43 2.30
N ASN A 94 18.29 0.94 1.16
CA ASN A 94 19.38 0.33 0.43
C ASN A 94 20.75 0.94 0.81
N CYS A 95 20.87 2.26 0.73
CA CYS A 95 22.13 2.96 1.01
C CYS A 95 22.16 3.68 2.36
N GLN A 96 21.06 3.70 3.12
CA GLN A 96 20.92 4.42 4.39
C GLN A 96 21.10 5.95 4.28
N GLU A 97 21.17 6.50 3.07
CA GLU A 97 21.19 7.94 2.84
C GLU A 97 19.81 8.56 2.99
N GLU A 98 19.77 9.88 3.15
CA GLU A 98 18.52 10.63 3.29
C GLU A 98 17.67 10.57 2.01
N ILE A 99 16.39 10.32 2.17
CA ILE A 99 15.39 10.45 1.12
C ILE A 99 15.02 11.93 1.04
N GLY A 100 15.17 12.53 -0.14
CA GLY A 100 14.88 13.95 -0.34
C GLY A 100 13.46 14.33 0.12
N ILE A 101 13.34 15.48 0.79
CA ILE A 101 12.07 15.94 1.37
C ILE A 101 10.98 16.06 0.29
N ASP A 102 11.31 16.58 -0.90
CA ASP A 102 10.36 16.70 -2.01
C ASP A 102 9.77 15.35 -2.43
N ARG A 103 10.57 14.27 -2.34
CA ARG A 103 10.13 12.91 -2.62
C ARG A 103 9.19 12.39 -1.53
N LEU A 104 9.48 12.65 -0.26
CA LEU A 104 8.59 12.28 0.85
C LEU A 104 7.30 13.12 0.85
N LEU A 105 7.35 14.37 0.41
CA LEU A 105 6.18 15.23 0.23
C LEU A 105 5.27 14.72 -0.90
N ALA A 106 5.87 14.26 -2.02
CA ALA A 106 5.15 13.69 -3.14
C ALA A 106 4.64 12.27 -2.86
N TYR A 107 5.44 11.46 -2.16
CA TYR A 107 5.11 10.08 -1.80
C TYR A 107 5.64 9.73 -0.40
N PRO A 108 4.81 9.87 0.65
CA PRO A 108 5.23 9.65 2.04
C PRO A 108 5.67 8.22 2.35
N ALA A 109 5.25 7.22 1.56
CA ALA A 109 5.64 5.82 1.73
C ALA A 109 6.94 5.45 0.98
N ALA A 110 7.70 6.43 0.48
CA ALA A 110 8.95 6.16 -0.24
C ALA A 110 9.98 5.43 0.66
N LYS A 111 10.42 4.25 0.22
CA LYS A 111 11.42 3.40 0.90
C LYS A 111 12.86 3.55 0.40
N THR A 112 13.04 4.11 -0.79
CA THR A 112 14.36 4.32 -1.42
C THR A 112 14.58 5.77 -1.84
N CYS A 113 15.85 6.21 -1.82
CA CYS A 113 16.26 7.48 -2.43
C CYS A 113 16.24 7.38 -3.97
N LEU A 114 16.47 8.50 -4.66
CA LEU A 114 16.49 8.53 -6.13
C LEU A 114 17.66 7.73 -6.74
N ASN A 115 18.80 7.66 -6.05
CA ASN A 115 20.00 6.95 -6.53
C ASN A 115 19.85 5.42 -6.47
N CYS A 116 18.92 4.92 -5.64
CA CYS A 116 18.66 3.48 -5.47
C CYS A 116 17.31 3.05 -6.06
N LYS A 117 16.60 3.95 -6.76
CA LYS A 117 15.37 3.60 -7.47
C LYS A 117 15.69 3.05 -8.85
#